data_AF-A0A7S3Z376-F1
#
_entry.id   AF-A0A7S3Z376-F1
#
_cell.length_a   1.000
_cell.length_b   1.000
_cell.length_c   1.000
_cell.angle_alpha   90.00
_cell.angle_beta   90.00
_cell.angle_gamma   90.00
#
_symmetry.space_group_name_H-M   'P 1'
#
loop_
_entity.id
_entity.type
_entity.pdbx_description
1 polymer ?
#
loop_
_entity_poly.entity_id
_entity_poly.type
_entity_poly.pdbx_seq_one_letter_code
_entity_poly.pdbx_strand_id
1 'polypeptide(L)'
;MANAPWQFRLLAFVRIPMLMFVVIPLSFALYWIRLWGSYVYWALTCIRTDTHQQRVASVSRQLIAWNKSGRAKKLRTSRANWLSMSTRLLSNKQGCHLIDVGHLSNILHLDEKESTVTIEPMVTFGQLTDYLMPRGLCMKCHIEMESITVGGAAMGFGLETNSHAVGFFQETVVEYELVTPDGEVHRVTADSDPDLFYALPWSYGTIGFITSIKCRVVKAAPYIHVEYTPTFSGEELSRKLNSLASMEKGPDFLEATAYDKEKAVIQCASFAHIETWSQRFMVNHINWWWKPFYYKWVETALSRGAFEEYIPTKHYYHRFTRSIFWELEDMVVSTRLDP
;
A
#
# COMPACT_ATOMS: atom_id res chain seq x y z
N MET A 1 15.06 10.62 -36.64
CA MET A 1 16.22 9.84 -36.12
C MET A 1 17.49 9.93 -36.98
N ALA A 2 17.42 10.30 -38.27
CA ALA A 2 18.61 10.36 -39.14
C ALA A 2 19.69 11.37 -38.72
N ASN A 3 19.30 12.46 -38.05
CA ASN A 3 20.22 13.53 -37.59
C ASN A 3 20.75 13.33 -36.16
N ALA A 4 20.49 12.18 -35.52
CA ALA A 4 20.99 11.93 -34.17
C ALA A 4 22.47 11.50 -34.19
N PRO A 5 23.28 11.87 -33.17
CA PRO A 5 24.65 11.39 -33.01
C PRO A 5 24.73 9.85 -33.07
N TRP A 6 25.83 9.32 -33.60
CA TRP A 6 25.97 7.87 -33.81
C TRP A 6 25.90 7.08 -32.49
N GLN A 7 26.35 7.68 -31.38
CA GLN A 7 26.24 7.10 -30.03
C GLN A 7 24.78 6.87 -29.64
N PHE A 8 23.91 7.83 -29.95
CA PHE A 8 22.48 7.72 -29.65
C PHE A 8 21.82 6.64 -30.50
N ARG A 9 22.20 6.53 -31.78
CA ARG A 9 21.71 5.47 -32.68
C ARG A 9 22.17 4.09 -32.23
N LEU A 10 23.42 3.96 -31.79
CA LEU A 10 23.95 2.72 -31.22
C LEU A 10 23.21 2.33 -29.94
N LEU A 11 23.02 3.28 -29.00
CA LEU A 11 22.27 3.04 -27.77
C LEU A 11 20.81 2.65 -28.05
N ALA A 12 20.15 3.31 -29.01
CA ALA A 12 18.79 2.96 -29.41
C ALA A 12 18.71 1.56 -30.05
N PHE A 13 19.71 1.19 -30.85
CA PHE A 13 19.80 -0.13 -31.48
C PHE A 13 20.04 -1.24 -30.45
N VAL A 14 20.96 -1.03 -29.50
CA VAL A 14 21.30 -1.99 -28.44
C VAL A 14 20.25 -2.05 -27.34
N ARG A 15 19.45 -0.99 -27.16
CA ARG A 15 18.39 -0.91 -26.14
C ARG A 15 17.41 -2.07 -26.22
N ILE A 16 16.90 -2.41 -27.41
CA ILE A 16 15.87 -3.47 -27.53
C ILE A 16 16.46 -4.84 -27.17
N PRO A 17 17.61 -5.28 -27.73
CA PRO A 17 18.28 -6.49 -27.28
C PRO A 17 18.62 -6.50 -25.79
N MET A 18 19.13 -5.38 -25.25
CA MET A 18 19.44 -5.27 -23.83
C MET A 18 18.19 -5.40 -22.96
N LEU A 19 17.08 -4.76 -23.33
CA LEU A 19 15.82 -4.91 -22.63
C LEU A 19 15.29 -6.35 -22.69
N MET A 20 15.29 -6.95 -23.88
CA MET A 20 14.74 -8.30 -24.10
C MET A 20 15.57 -9.42 -23.48
N PHE A 21 16.90 -9.35 -23.59
CA PHE A 21 17.78 -10.46 -23.21
C PHE A 21 18.49 -10.25 -21.87
N VAL A 22 18.50 -9.04 -21.32
CA VAL A 22 19.13 -8.76 -20.02
C VAL A 22 18.09 -8.26 -19.03
N VAL A 23 17.42 -7.14 -19.29
CA VAL A 23 16.57 -6.48 -18.29
C VAL A 23 15.32 -7.30 -17.96
N ILE A 24 14.59 -7.81 -18.96
CA ILE A 24 13.39 -8.62 -18.73
C ILE A 24 13.72 -9.93 -18.00
N PRO A 25 14.69 -10.76 -18.45
CA PRO A 25 15.07 -11.97 -17.73
C PRO A 25 15.59 -11.69 -16.31
N LEU A 26 16.39 -10.64 -16.13
CA LEU A 26 16.88 -10.24 -14.81
C LEU A 26 15.73 -9.77 -13.91
N SER A 27 14.79 -8.98 -14.43
CA SER A 27 13.61 -8.53 -13.69
C SER A 27 12.73 -9.71 -13.27
N PHE A 28 12.50 -10.67 -14.18
CA PHE A 28 11.77 -11.90 -13.88
C PHE A 28 12.49 -12.76 -12.84
N ALA A 29 13.80 -12.94 -12.98
CA ALA A 29 14.62 -13.65 -11.99
C ALA A 29 14.58 -12.94 -10.62
N LEU A 30 14.70 -11.61 -10.59
CA LEU A 30 14.59 -10.81 -9.37
C LEU A 30 13.19 -10.90 -8.75
N TYR A 31 12.13 -10.95 -9.55
CA TYR A 31 10.77 -11.18 -9.06
C TYR A 31 10.68 -12.54 -8.36
N TRP A 32 11.17 -13.61 -8.99
CA TRP A 32 11.18 -14.94 -8.36
C TRP A 32 12.10 -15.00 -7.15
N ILE A 33 13.26 -14.37 -7.18
CA ILE A 33 14.17 -14.27 -6.02
C ILE A 33 13.49 -13.51 -4.88
N ARG A 34 12.72 -12.46 -5.15
CA ARG A 34 11.95 -11.76 -4.11
C ARG A 34 10.81 -12.60 -3.59
N LEU A 35 10.04 -13.25 -4.47
CA LEU A 35 8.92 -14.10 -4.09
C LEU A 35 9.40 -15.30 -3.25
N TRP A 36 10.45 -15.99 -3.72
CA TRP A 36 11.14 -17.03 -2.97
C TRP A 36 11.79 -16.47 -1.72
N GLY A 37 12.40 -15.29 -1.78
CA GLY A 37 12.98 -14.60 -0.64
C GLY A 37 11.94 -14.29 0.43
N SER A 38 10.72 -13.91 0.06
CA SER A 38 9.58 -13.74 0.97
C SER A 38 9.12 -15.07 1.53
N TYR A 39 9.00 -16.12 0.71
CA TYR A 39 8.62 -17.46 1.17
C TYR A 39 9.66 -18.05 2.14
N VAL A 40 10.95 -17.94 1.79
CA VAL A 40 12.09 -18.32 2.60
C VAL A 40 12.17 -17.44 3.84
N TYR A 41 11.93 -16.14 3.73
CA TYR A 41 11.86 -15.24 4.89
C TYR A 41 10.74 -15.66 5.84
N TRP A 42 9.58 -16.08 5.34
CA TRP A 42 8.49 -16.64 6.15
C TRP A 42 8.86 -17.99 6.78
N ALA A 43 9.55 -18.86 6.04
CA ALA A 43 10.07 -20.12 6.57
C ALA A 43 11.20 -19.90 7.60
N LEU A 44 12.04 -18.88 7.41
CA LEU A 44 13.17 -18.51 8.28
C LEU A 44 12.75 -17.60 9.43
N THR A 45 11.63 -16.88 9.36
CA THR A 45 11.06 -16.16 10.52
C THR A 45 10.51 -17.15 11.55
N CYS A 46 10.15 -18.37 11.13
CA CYS A 46 9.96 -19.50 12.05
C CYS A 46 11.28 -19.95 12.71
N ILE A 47 12.44 -19.56 12.17
CA ILE A 47 13.79 -19.87 12.66
C ILE A 47 14.43 -18.69 13.41
N ARG A 48 13.90 -17.45 13.27
CA ARG A 48 14.33 -16.30 14.07
C ARG A 48 14.04 -16.60 15.54
N THR A 49 15.10 -16.74 16.32
CA THR A 49 15.03 -16.94 17.77
C THR A 49 14.66 -15.66 18.52
N ASP A 50 14.79 -14.50 17.88
CA ASP A 50 14.56 -13.22 18.52
C ASP A 50 13.06 -12.93 18.70
N THR A 51 12.66 -12.67 19.94
CA THR A 51 11.27 -12.33 20.24
C THR A 51 10.97 -10.89 19.86
N HIS A 52 9.69 -10.58 19.65
CA HIS A 52 9.24 -9.21 19.43
C HIS A 52 9.78 -8.24 20.51
N GLN A 53 9.74 -8.66 21.78
CA GLN A 53 10.24 -7.89 22.91
C GLN A 53 11.75 -7.60 22.80
N GLN A 54 12.55 -8.52 22.27
CA GLN A 54 13.98 -8.27 22.04
C GLN A 54 14.22 -7.24 20.93
N ARG A 55 13.38 -7.24 19.88
CA ARG A 55 13.43 -6.25 18.80
C ARG A 55 13.02 -4.86 19.29
N VAL A 56 11.98 -4.77 20.11
CA VAL A 56 11.53 -3.53 20.79
C VAL A 56 12.64 -3.01 21.71
N ALA A 57 13.23 -3.88 22.53
CA ALA A 57 14.34 -3.51 23.41
C ALA A 57 15.56 -2.98 22.62
N SER A 58 15.79 -3.46 21.38
CA SER A 58 16.82 -2.91 20.51
C SER A 58 16.55 -1.46 20.11
N VAL A 59 15.29 -1.11 19.80
CA VAL A 59 14.88 0.27 19.49
C VAL A 59 15.04 1.16 20.72
N SER A 60 14.54 0.71 21.87
CA SER A 60 14.70 1.43 23.16
C SER A 60 16.18 1.66 23.50
N ARG A 61 17.05 0.66 23.37
CA ARG A 61 18.50 0.82 23.60
C ARG A 61 19.14 1.88 22.70
N GLN A 62 18.75 1.96 21.43
CA GLN A 62 19.26 2.98 20.51
C GLN A 62 18.84 4.39 20.96
N LEU A 63 17.58 4.56 21.39
CA LEU A 63 17.05 5.83 21.90
C LEU A 63 17.70 6.25 23.22
N ILE A 64 17.91 5.31 24.14
CA ILE A 64 18.64 5.55 25.40
C ILE A 64 20.09 5.96 25.12
N ALA A 65 20.75 5.32 24.16
CA ALA A 65 22.11 5.68 23.76
C ALA A 65 22.15 7.10 23.15
N TRP A 66 21.17 7.45 22.32
CA TRP A 66 21.01 8.81 21.80
C TRP A 66 20.76 9.84 22.91
N ASN A 67 19.93 9.53 23.90
CA ASN A 67 19.69 10.39 25.06
C ASN A 67 20.98 10.63 25.85
N LYS A 68 21.75 9.58 26.12
CA LYS A 68 23.05 9.66 26.81
C LYS A 68 24.09 10.48 26.03
N SER A 69 23.97 10.56 24.71
CA SER A 69 24.81 11.42 23.86
C SER A 69 24.49 12.92 23.95
N GLY A 70 23.51 13.32 24.77
CA GLY A 70 23.10 14.71 24.94
C GLY A 70 22.18 15.22 23.83
N ARG A 71 21.51 14.34 23.08
CA ARG A 71 20.53 14.67 22.03
C ARG A 71 21.05 15.64 20.95
N ALA A 72 22.34 15.56 20.62
CA ALA A 72 23.01 16.52 19.72
C ALA A 72 22.45 16.56 18.27
N LYS A 73 21.76 15.50 17.83
CA LYS A 73 21.21 15.36 16.47
C LYS A 73 19.72 15.03 16.52
N LYS A 74 18.96 15.49 15.54
CA LYS A 74 17.52 15.14 15.38
C LYS A 74 17.36 13.64 15.11
N LEU A 75 16.31 13.04 15.66
CA LEU A 75 15.98 11.62 15.44
C LEU A 75 15.23 11.41 14.13
N ARG A 76 15.55 10.32 13.42
CA ARG A 76 14.77 9.78 12.32
C ARG A 76 14.90 8.25 12.25
N THR A 77 13.99 7.59 11.56
CA THR A 77 14.15 6.17 11.21
C THR A 77 15.33 5.96 10.26
N SER A 78 15.97 4.79 10.32
CA SER A 78 17.00 4.36 9.36
C SER A 78 16.44 4.02 7.98
N ARG A 79 15.11 3.81 7.87
CA ARG A 79 14.40 3.39 6.64
C ARG A 79 14.82 4.26 5.45
N ALA A 80 15.34 3.64 4.39
CA ALA A 80 15.91 4.39 3.27
C ALA A 80 14.86 5.30 2.59
N ASN A 81 15.28 6.49 2.16
CA ASN A 81 14.36 7.48 1.54
C ASN A 81 13.70 6.95 0.26
N TRP A 82 14.41 6.15 -0.53
CA TRP A 82 13.90 5.59 -1.79
C TRP A 82 12.79 4.55 -1.58
N LEU A 83 12.57 4.08 -0.34
CA LEU A 83 11.44 3.24 0.03
C LEU A 83 10.20 4.09 0.40
N SER A 84 10.33 5.41 0.52
CA SER A 84 9.21 6.30 0.79
C SER A 84 8.49 6.63 -0.51
N MET A 85 7.16 6.53 -0.50
CA MET A 85 6.30 7.03 -1.56
C MET A 85 6.15 8.56 -1.44
N SER A 86 7.26 9.29 -1.55
CA SER A 86 7.28 10.75 -1.50
C SER A 86 8.15 11.32 -2.60
N THR A 87 7.60 12.31 -3.29
CA THR A 87 8.31 13.13 -4.29
C THR A 87 9.34 14.07 -3.65
N ARG A 88 9.30 14.24 -2.31
CA ARG A 88 10.37 14.89 -1.56
C ARG A 88 11.57 13.95 -1.50
N LEU A 89 12.33 13.94 -2.61
CA LEU A 89 13.58 13.18 -2.80
C LEU A 89 14.64 13.43 -1.70
N LEU A 90 14.46 14.47 -0.88
CA LEU A 90 15.38 14.88 0.16
C LEU A 90 14.65 15.07 1.49
N SER A 91 14.13 13.98 2.04
CA SER A 91 14.14 13.82 3.50
C SER A 91 15.62 13.87 3.91
N ASN A 92 16.15 15.07 4.17
CA ASN A 92 17.57 15.30 4.49
C ASN A 92 17.87 14.62 5.84
N LYS A 93 18.31 13.35 5.75
CA LYS A 93 18.72 12.52 6.88
C LYS A 93 20.18 12.75 7.23
N GLN A 94 20.91 13.52 6.41
CA GLN A 94 22.27 13.91 6.70
C GLN A 94 22.29 14.73 8.01
N GLY A 95 23.15 14.32 8.94
CA GLY A 95 23.24 14.96 10.26
C GLY A 95 22.14 14.56 11.25
N CYS A 96 21.22 13.66 10.90
CA CYS A 96 20.28 13.05 11.87
C CYS A 96 20.92 11.85 12.57
N HIS A 97 20.43 11.51 13.76
CA HIS A 97 20.66 10.22 14.38
C HIS A 97 19.59 9.25 13.89
N LEU A 98 20.02 8.12 13.34
CA LEU A 98 19.13 7.16 12.70
C LEU A 98 18.86 5.98 13.63
N ILE A 99 17.59 5.73 13.90
CA ILE A 99 17.12 4.59 14.68
C ILE A 99 16.75 3.48 13.73
N ASP A 100 17.41 2.34 13.87
CA ASP A 100 17.09 1.16 13.10
C ASP A 100 15.81 0.49 13.60
N VAL A 101 14.87 0.34 12.67
CA VAL A 101 13.56 -0.31 12.85
C VAL A 101 13.31 -1.34 11.74
N GLY A 102 14.26 -1.56 10.83
CA GLY A 102 14.06 -2.44 9.66
C GLY A 102 13.79 -3.90 10.04
N HIS A 103 14.24 -4.31 11.22
CA HIS A 103 14.05 -5.66 11.76
C HIS A 103 12.62 -5.95 12.26
N LEU A 104 11.78 -4.91 12.44
CA LEU A 104 10.39 -5.00 12.89
C LEU A 104 9.42 -5.31 11.73
N SER A 105 9.54 -6.50 11.14
CA SER A 105 8.87 -6.94 9.90
C SER A 105 8.05 -8.23 10.03
N ASN A 106 7.65 -8.62 11.25
CA ASN A 106 6.88 -9.84 11.49
C ASN A 106 5.37 -9.58 11.70
N ILE A 107 4.54 -10.52 11.24
CA ILE A 107 3.15 -10.67 11.70
C ILE A 107 3.20 -11.47 13.01
N LEU A 108 2.73 -10.88 14.11
CA LEU A 108 2.93 -11.41 15.45
C LEU A 108 1.82 -12.38 15.87
N HIS A 109 0.56 -12.01 15.63
CA HIS A 109 -0.59 -12.79 16.06
C HIS A 109 -1.83 -12.46 15.22
N LEU A 110 -2.59 -13.49 14.85
CA LEU A 110 -3.92 -13.36 14.27
C LEU A 110 -4.92 -13.93 15.26
N ASP A 111 -5.84 -13.09 15.73
CA ASP A 111 -6.96 -13.47 16.57
C ASP A 111 -8.23 -13.52 15.72
N GLU A 112 -8.64 -14.72 15.32
CA GLU A 112 -9.85 -14.92 14.51
C GLU A 112 -11.14 -14.66 15.31
N LYS A 113 -11.12 -14.78 16.65
CA LYS A 113 -12.30 -14.53 17.49
C LYS A 113 -12.57 -13.02 17.58
N GLU A 114 -11.53 -12.27 17.86
CA GLU A 114 -11.61 -10.80 17.93
C GLU A 114 -11.53 -10.13 16.56
N SER A 115 -11.29 -10.91 15.49
CA SER A 115 -11.07 -10.40 14.13
C SER A 115 -10.00 -9.30 14.09
N THR A 116 -8.85 -9.58 14.72
CA THR A 116 -7.72 -8.64 14.76
C THR A 116 -6.41 -9.31 14.39
N VAL A 117 -5.50 -8.54 13.81
CA VAL A 117 -4.12 -8.96 13.54
C VAL A 117 -3.16 -7.97 14.21
N THR A 118 -2.17 -8.51 14.92
CA THR A 118 -1.09 -7.75 15.56
C THR A 118 0.17 -7.92 14.73
N ILE A 119 0.75 -6.80 14.27
CA ILE A 119 1.80 -6.77 13.25
C ILE A 119 2.84 -5.71 13.54
N GLU A 120 4.08 -5.97 13.15
CA GLU A 120 5.17 -5.01 13.24
C GLU A 120 5.10 -4.00 12.07
N PRO A 121 5.58 -2.75 12.26
CA PRO A 121 5.37 -1.64 11.32
C PRO A 121 5.99 -1.82 9.94
N MET A 122 7.04 -2.63 9.78
CA MET A 122 7.72 -2.83 8.49
C MET A 122 7.08 -3.94 7.66
N VAL A 123 6.07 -4.65 8.17
CA VAL A 123 5.24 -5.54 7.36
C VAL A 123 4.59 -4.73 6.25
N THR A 124 4.61 -5.23 5.02
CA THR A 124 3.95 -4.59 3.88
C THR A 124 2.53 -5.12 3.65
N PHE A 125 1.68 -4.34 2.97
CA PHE A 125 0.34 -4.81 2.62
C PHE A 125 0.36 -6.03 1.71
N GLY A 126 1.35 -6.17 0.81
CA GLY A 126 1.52 -7.40 0.03
C GLY A 126 1.75 -8.63 0.91
N GLN A 127 2.58 -8.51 1.95
CA GLN A 127 2.80 -9.60 2.92
C GLN A 127 1.53 -9.91 3.73
N LEU A 128 0.75 -8.89 4.10
CA LEU A 128 -0.55 -9.08 4.76
C LEU A 128 -1.54 -9.81 3.86
N THR A 129 -1.63 -9.43 2.58
CA THR A 129 -2.48 -10.10 1.60
C THR A 129 -2.12 -11.57 1.48
N ASP A 130 -0.83 -11.88 1.33
CA ASP A 130 -0.34 -13.26 1.24
C ASP A 130 -0.59 -14.08 2.50
N TYR A 131 -0.61 -13.44 3.67
CA TYR A 131 -0.90 -14.09 4.94
C TYR A 131 -2.40 -14.27 5.22
N LEU A 132 -3.22 -13.24 4.98
CA LEU A 132 -4.63 -13.22 5.36
C LEU A 132 -5.55 -13.85 4.30
N MET A 133 -5.31 -13.62 3.01
CA MET A 133 -6.21 -14.09 1.94
C MET A 133 -6.38 -15.61 1.90
N PRO A 134 -5.33 -16.45 2.08
CA PRO A 134 -5.50 -17.90 2.14
C PRO A 134 -6.36 -18.37 3.33
N ARG A 135 -6.55 -17.52 4.35
CA ARG A 135 -7.39 -17.76 5.52
C ARG A 135 -8.81 -17.17 5.36
N GLY A 136 -9.14 -16.64 4.17
CA GLY A 136 -10.43 -16.01 3.92
C GLY A 136 -10.60 -14.66 4.63
N LEU A 137 -9.48 -13.98 4.93
CA LEU A 137 -9.48 -12.69 5.64
C LEU A 137 -8.76 -11.61 4.83
N CYS A 138 -9.09 -10.35 5.09
CA CYS A 138 -8.36 -9.19 4.63
C CYS A 138 -8.39 -8.08 5.69
N MET A 139 -7.53 -7.07 5.51
CA MET A 139 -7.58 -5.84 6.32
C MET A 139 -8.93 -5.13 6.16
N LYS A 140 -9.50 -4.62 7.27
CA LYS A 140 -10.77 -3.87 7.21
C LYS A 140 -10.67 -2.66 6.27
N CYS A 141 -9.60 -1.88 6.38
CA CYS A 141 -9.15 -0.92 5.37
C CYS A 141 -7.89 -1.52 4.73
N HIS A 142 -7.99 -1.99 3.49
CA HIS A 142 -6.82 -2.49 2.77
C HIS A 142 -6.12 -1.33 2.07
N ILE A 143 -4.82 -1.40 1.79
CA ILE A 143 -4.11 -0.38 0.99
C ILE A 143 -3.62 -1.02 -0.29
N GLU A 144 -3.80 -0.35 -1.42
CA GLU A 144 -3.64 -0.94 -2.75
C GLU A 144 -2.20 -1.33 -3.12
N MET A 145 -1.23 -0.61 -2.59
CA MET A 145 0.17 -0.82 -2.97
C MET A 145 0.86 -1.89 -2.11
N GLU A 146 1.35 -2.95 -2.75
CA GLU A 146 2.01 -4.07 -2.07
C GLU A 146 3.22 -3.66 -1.21
N SER A 147 3.93 -2.62 -1.64
CA SER A 147 5.19 -2.16 -1.02
C SER A 147 4.99 -1.17 0.13
N ILE A 148 3.77 -0.66 0.34
CA ILE A 148 3.48 0.23 1.46
C ILE A 148 3.57 -0.58 2.76
N THR A 149 4.29 -0.02 3.72
CA THR A 149 4.42 -0.59 5.07
C THR A 149 3.24 -0.17 5.94
N VAL A 150 2.77 -1.07 6.80
CA VAL A 150 1.65 -0.83 7.72
C VAL A 150 1.91 0.37 8.62
N GLY A 151 3.12 0.51 9.18
CA GLY A 151 3.46 1.64 10.02
C GLY A 151 3.40 2.98 9.28
N GLY A 152 3.77 2.97 7.99
CA GLY A 152 3.67 4.14 7.13
C GLY A 152 2.22 4.52 6.84
N ALA A 153 1.33 3.55 6.60
CA ALA A 153 -0.09 3.80 6.42
C ALA A 153 -0.75 4.31 7.71
N ALA A 154 -0.43 3.71 8.86
CA ALA A 154 -1.01 4.08 10.15
C ALA A 154 -0.61 5.48 10.63
N MET A 155 0.64 5.90 10.40
CA MET A 155 1.14 7.21 10.82
C MET A 155 0.96 8.29 9.74
N GLY A 156 0.54 7.89 8.53
CA GLY A 156 0.34 8.74 7.37
C GLY A 156 -1.15 8.97 7.08
N PHE A 157 -1.52 8.88 5.80
CA PHE A 157 -2.87 9.17 5.32
C PHE A 157 -3.80 7.94 5.32
N GLY A 158 -3.29 6.77 4.90
CA GLY A 158 -4.00 5.49 5.02
C GLY A 158 -5.39 5.43 4.36
N LEU A 159 -5.59 6.06 3.19
CA LEU A 159 -6.86 6.05 2.44
C LEU A 159 -6.85 4.97 1.37
N GLU A 160 -8.01 4.36 1.16
CA GLU A 160 -8.28 3.47 0.02
C GLU A 160 -9.76 3.55 -0.42
N THR A 161 -10.11 2.82 -1.47
CA THR A 161 -11.46 2.75 -2.08
C THR A 161 -12.58 2.35 -1.13
N ASN A 162 -12.29 1.62 -0.05
CA ASN A 162 -13.30 1.28 0.96
C ASN A 162 -13.37 2.27 2.12
N SER A 163 -12.50 3.29 2.16
CA SER A 163 -12.48 4.23 3.30
C SER A 163 -13.76 5.04 3.45
N HIS A 164 -14.54 5.22 2.38
CA HIS A 164 -15.85 5.86 2.46
C HIS A 164 -16.82 5.07 3.37
N ALA A 165 -16.65 3.74 3.47
CA ALA A 165 -17.50 2.85 4.26
C ALA A 165 -16.88 2.50 5.63
N VAL A 166 -15.54 2.45 5.74
CA VAL A 166 -14.85 1.94 6.94
C VAL A 166 -13.94 2.93 7.65
N GLY A 167 -13.81 4.15 7.13
CA GLY A 167 -12.82 5.14 7.56
C GLY A 167 -11.42 4.88 7.00
N PHE A 168 -10.46 5.69 7.42
CA PHE A 168 -9.05 5.52 7.09
C PHE A 168 -8.42 4.33 7.84
N PHE A 169 -7.25 3.88 7.39
CA PHE A 169 -6.55 2.74 7.96
C PHE A 169 -6.37 2.84 9.48
N GLN A 170 -5.96 4.01 9.98
CA GLN A 170 -5.78 4.27 11.41
C GLN A 170 -7.07 4.09 12.23
N GLU A 171 -8.25 4.32 11.65
CA GLU A 171 -9.53 4.16 12.34
C GLU A 171 -9.89 2.67 12.53
N THR A 172 -9.20 1.79 11.80
CA THR A 172 -9.29 0.33 11.97
C THR A 172 -8.31 -0.22 13.00
N VAL A 173 -7.37 0.60 13.49
CA VAL A 173 -6.42 0.24 14.54
C VAL A 173 -7.12 0.25 15.89
N VAL A 174 -6.82 -0.73 16.73
CA VAL A 174 -7.36 -0.84 18.10
C VAL A 174 -6.27 -0.65 19.16
N GLU A 175 -5.00 -0.78 18.78
CA GLU A 175 -3.88 -0.61 19.70
C GLU A 175 -2.59 -0.27 18.94
N TYR A 176 -1.79 0.61 19.53
CA TYR A 176 -0.42 0.88 19.13
C TYR A 176 0.54 0.46 20.24
N GLU A 177 1.65 -0.16 19.86
CA GLU A 177 2.86 -0.22 20.69
C GLU A 177 3.90 0.69 20.08
N LEU A 178 4.55 1.51 20.90
CA LEU A 178 5.58 2.44 20.46
C LEU A 178 6.69 2.61 21.49
N VAL A 179 7.85 3.04 21.01
CA VAL A 179 8.94 3.54 21.86
C VAL A 179 9.04 5.05 21.70
N THR A 180 8.87 5.77 22.79
CA THR A 180 8.97 7.24 22.86
C THR A 180 10.44 7.68 22.91
N PRO A 181 10.75 8.97 22.64
CA PRO A 181 12.13 9.45 22.56
C PRO A 181 12.98 9.31 23.83
N ASP A 182 12.35 9.15 25.01
CA ASP A 182 13.01 8.81 26.28
C ASP A 182 13.47 7.34 26.35
N GLY A 183 12.95 6.48 25.46
CA GLY A 183 13.26 5.05 25.39
C GLY A 183 12.23 4.18 26.10
N GLU A 184 11.14 4.75 26.61
CA GLU A 184 10.05 4.01 27.25
C GLU A 184 9.15 3.34 26.21
N VAL A 185 8.61 2.16 26.57
CA VAL A 185 7.69 1.40 25.72
C VAL A 185 6.28 1.66 26.19
N HIS A 186 5.44 2.17 25.30
CA HIS A 186 4.03 2.44 25.56
C HIS A 186 3.18 1.49 24.74
N ARG A 187 2.13 0.97 25.36
CA ARG A 187 1.05 0.25 24.69
C ARG A 187 -0.23 1.03 24.93
N VAL A 188 -0.78 1.60 23.87
CA VAL A 188 -1.89 2.55 23.96
C VAL A 188 -3.07 2.11 23.12
N THR A 189 -4.25 2.29 23.69
CA THR A 189 -5.57 2.05 23.13
C THR A 189 -6.40 3.32 23.34
N ALA A 190 -7.55 3.41 22.68
CA ALA A 190 -8.50 4.50 22.90
C ALA A 190 -8.95 4.64 24.37
N ASP A 191 -8.95 3.54 25.13
CA ASP A 191 -9.38 3.53 26.54
C ASP A 191 -8.23 3.79 27.54
N SER A 192 -7.00 3.41 27.19
CA SER A 192 -5.85 3.49 28.12
C SER A 192 -5.15 4.85 28.09
N ASP A 193 -4.96 5.43 26.90
CA ASP A 193 -4.33 6.74 26.70
C ASP A 193 -4.87 7.34 25.40
N PRO A 194 -6.09 7.93 25.44
CA PRO A 194 -6.76 8.45 24.24
C PRO A 194 -5.96 9.57 23.58
N ASP A 195 -5.32 10.43 24.35
CA ASP A 195 -4.56 11.58 23.83
C ASP A 195 -3.40 11.10 22.96
N LEU A 196 -2.61 10.15 23.46
CA LEU A 196 -1.54 9.56 22.67
C LEU A 196 -2.09 8.73 21.50
N PHE A 197 -3.11 7.91 21.73
CA PHE A 197 -3.71 7.06 20.69
C PHE A 197 -4.18 7.85 19.47
N TYR A 198 -4.91 8.95 19.68
CA TYR A 198 -5.44 9.79 18.61
C TYR A 198 -4.42 10.79 18.05
N ALA A 199 -3.33 11.08 18.75
CA ALA A 199 -2.24 11.91 18.23
C ALA A 199 -1.29 11.17 17.28
N LEU A 200 -1.23 9.83 17.36
CA LEU A 200 -0.29 9.03 16.55
C LEU A 200 -0.54 9.08 15.04
N PRO A 201 -1.79 8.93 14.53
CA PRO A 201 -2.06 9.12 13.11
C PRO A 201 -1.64 10.51 12.66
N TRP A 202 -1.19 10.65 11.41
CA TRP A 202 -0.70 11.91 10.84
C TRP A 202 0.56 12.49 11.49
N SER A 203 1.13 11.85 12.51
CA SER A 203 2.37 12.30 13.14
C SER A 203 3.59 12.12 12.23
N TYR A 204 3.49 11.27 11.20
CA TYR A 204 4.63 10.85 10.37
C TYR A 204 5.83 10.36 11.19
N GLY A 205 5.58 9.76 12.36
CA GLY A 205 6.60 9.22 13.27
C GLY A 205 7.32 10.28 14.11
N THR A 206 6.72 11.46 14.32
CA THR A 206 7.31 12.53 15.16
C THR A 206 7.13 12.32 16.65
N ILE A 207 6.10 11.56 17.06
CA ILE A 207 5.77 11.31 18.47
C ILE A 207 6.61 10.14 19.03
N GLY A 208 6.81 9.09 18.23
CA GLY A 208 7.58 7.93 18.65
C GLY A 208 7.75 6.92 17.52
N PHE A 209 8.48 5.84 17.83
CA PHE A 209 8.73 4.74 16.93
C PHE A 209 7.73 3.63 17.21
N ILE A 210 6.70 3.51 16.37
CA ILE A 210 5.78 2.38 16.43
C ILE A 210 6.58 1.08 16.32
N THR A 211 6.25 0.10 17.15
CA THR A 211 6.84 -1.24 17.16
C THR A 211 5.82 -2.33 16.90
N SER A 212 4.55 -2.09 17.23
CA SER A 212 3.43 -2.98 16.90
C SER A 212 2.14 -2.21 16.64
N ILE A 213 1.29 -2.77 15.79
CA ILE A 213 -0.04 -2.24 15.46
C ILE A 213 -1.01 -3.42 15.53
N LYS A 214 -2.07 -3.29 16.34
CA LYS A 214 -3.20 -4.23 16.32
C LYS A 214 -4.34 -3.62 15.53
N CYS A 215 -4.78 -4.27 14.45
CA CYS A 215 -5.76 -3.72 13.52
C CYS A 215 -6.84 -4.75 13.18
N ARG A 216 -8.02 -4.26 12.80
CA ARG A 216 -9.17 -5.11 12.47
C ARG A 216 -9.03 -5.76 11.10
N VAL A 217 -9.42 -7.03 11.04
CA VAL A 217 -9.57 -7.80 9.79
C VAL A 217 -11.04 -8.14 9.58
N VAL A 218 -11.41 -8.41 8.33
CA VAL A 218 -12.76 -8.82 7.93
C VAL A 218 -12.69 -10.04 7.02
N LYS A 219 -13.83 -10.71 6.83
CA LYS A 219 -13.92 -11.81 5.87
C LYS A 219 -13.71 -11.27 4.45
N ALA A 220 -12.85 -11.94 3.71
CA ALA A 220 -12.63 -11.67 2.30
C ALA A 220 -13.39 -12.69 1.44
N ALA A 221 -14.05 -12.20 0.39
CA ALA A 221 -14.51 -13.07 -0.69
C ALA A 221 -13.37 -13.33 -1.69
N PRO A 222 -13.41 -14.43 -2.46
CA PRO A 222 -12.36 -14.76 -3.44
C PRO A 222 -12.32 -13.80 -4.64
N TYR A 223 -13.45 -13.14 -4.93
CA TYR A 223 -13.57 -12.17 -6.01
C TYR A 223 -14.18 -10.85 -5.51
N ILE A 224 -13.90 -9.80 -6.27
CA ILE A 224 -14.58 -8.51 -6.20
C ILE A 224 -15.35 -8.35 -7.51
N HIS A 225 -16.65 -8.14 -7.41
CA HIS A 225 -17.47 -7.72 -8.55
C HIS A 225 -17.31 -6.21 -8.71
N VAL A 226 -16.96 -5.76 -9.91
CA VAL A 226 -16.69 -4.35 -10.22
C VAL A 226 -17.61 -3.91 -11.35
N GLU A 227 -18.30 -2.80 -11.14
CA GLU A 227 -19.13 -2.11 -12.12
C GLU A 227 -18.46 -0.79 -12.52
N TYR A 228 -18.29 -0.58 -13.81
CA TYR A 228 -17.67 0.61 -14.39
C TYR A 228 -18.74 1.48 -15.03
N THR A 229 -18.85 2.72 -14.56
CA THR A 229 -19.82 3.70 -15.08
C THR A 229 -19.06 4.91 -15.64
N PRO A 230 -19.03 5.13 -16.97
CA PRO A 230 -18.45 6.35 -17.53
C PRO A 230 -19.32 7.57 -17.19
N THR A 231 -18.67 8.72 -17.05
CA THR A 231 -19.29 10.03 -16.88
C THR A 231 -18.62 11.01 -17.84
N PHE A 232 -19.40 11.95 -18.39
CA PHE A 232 -18.94 12.90 -19.41
C PHE A 232 -19.05 14.36 -18.96
N SER A 233 -19.20 14.59 -17.65
CA SER A 233 -19.00 15.90 -17.04
C SER A 233 -18.53 15.77 -15.59
N GLY A 234 -17.76 16.75 -15.11
CA GLY A 234 -17.35 16.81 -13.70
C GLY A 234 -18.53 16.93 -12.72
N GLU A 235 -19.62 17.58 -13.13
CA GLU A 235 -20.85 17.67 -12.33
C GLU A 235 -21.52 16.29 -12.18
N GLU A 236 -21.60 15.53 -13.28
CA GLU A 236 -22.14 14.16 -13.25
C GLU A 236 -21.31 13.24 -12.35
N LEU A 237 -19.98 13.28 -12.51
CA LEU A 237 -19.04 12.55 -11.66
C LEU A 237 -19.30 12.87 -10.18
N SER A 238 -19.28 14.16 -9.83
CA SER A 238 -19.41 14.61 -8.43
C SER A 238 -20.75 14.19 -7.84
N ARG A 239 -21.84 14.36 -8.59
CA ARG A 239 -23.20 14.01 -8.14
C ARG A 239 -23.34 12.50 -7.91
N LYS A 240 -22.89 11.68 -8.86
CA LYS A 240 -22.96 10.20 -8.74
C LYS A 240 -22.08 9.70 -7.60
N LEU A 241 -20.84 10.16 -7.52
CA LEU A 241 -19.89 9.73 -6.48
C LEU A 241 -20.40 10.10 -5.08
N ASN A 242 -20.88 11.34 -4.88
CA ASN A 242 -21.46 11.76 -3.59
C ASN A 242 -22.72 10.95 -3.24
N SER A 243 -23.57 10.68 -4.23
CA SER A 243 -24.77 9.85 -4.01
C SER A 243 -24.39 8.45 -3.57
N LEU A 244 -23.40 7.81 -4.21
CA LEU A 244 -22.95 6.45 -3.90
C LEU A 244 -22.25 6.38 -2.54
N ALA A 245 -21.37 7.34 -2.25
CA ALA A 245 -20.63 7.41 -0.99
C ALA A 245 -21.53 7.65 0.23
N SER A 246 -22.70 8.27 0.04
CA SER A 246 -23.63 8.61 1.12
C SER A 246 -24.76 7.58 1.32
N MET A 247 -24.77 6.48 0.56
CA MET A 247 -25.80 5.45 0.70
C MET A 247 -25.60 4.68 2.01
N GLU A 248 -26.70 4.40 2.73
CA GLU A 248 -26.67 3.55 3.93
C GLU A 248 -26.15 2.13 3.61
N LYS A 249 -26.47 1.64 2.42
CA LYS A 249 -25.95 0.39 1.84
C LYS A 249 -25.29 0.69 0.49
N GLY A 250 -24.15 1.37 0.55
CA GLY A 250 -23.31 1.65 -0.63
C GLY A 250 -22.44 0.44 -1.04
N PRO A 251 -21.64 0.60 -2.11
CA PRO A 251 -20.66 -0.40 -2.51
C PRO A 251 -19.57 -0.58 -1.43
N ASP A 252 -18.97 -1.75 -1.33
CA ASP A 252 -17.85 -1.96 -0.39
C ASP A 252 -16.62 -1.11 -0.77
N PHE A 253 -16.44 -0.87 -2.07
CA PHE A 253 -15.34 -0.12 -2.65
C PHE A 253 -15.88 0.89 -3.66
N LEU A 254 -15.41 2.13 -3.56
CA LEU A 254 -15.80 3.22 -4.44
C LEU A 254 -14.58 4.03 -4.84
N GLU A 255 -14.36 4.16 -6.14
CA GLU A 255 -13.34 5.03 -6.71
C GLU A 255 -13.80 5.66 -8.01
N ALA A 256 -13.04 6.65 -8.49
CA ALA A 256 -13.20 7.20 -9.81
C ALA A 256 -11.83 7.51 -10.42
N THR A 257 -11.66 7.15 -11.70
CA THR A 257 -10.49 7.54 -12.49
C THR A 257 -10.89 8.63 -13.48
N ALA A 258 -10.35 9.84 -13.30
CA ALA A 258 -10.53 10.95 -14.22
C ALA A 258 -9.42 10.93 -15.29
N TYR A 259 -9.80 11.02 -16.57
CA TYR A 259 -8.88 11.03 -17.71
C TYR A 259 -8.70 12.43 -18.29
N ASP A 260 -9.76 13.24 -18.26
CA ASP A 260 -9.73 14.66 -18.58
C ASP A 260 -10.74 15.41 -17.69
N LYS A 261 -10.96 16.70 -17.97
CA LYS A 261 -11.86 17.56 -17.17
C LYS A 261 -13.33 17.13 -17.22
N GLU A 262 -13.70 16.35 -18.22
CA GLU A 262 -15.09 15.98 -18.51
C GLU A 262 -15.29 14.46 -18.40
N LYS A 263 -14.27 13.66 -18.74
CA LYS A 263 -14.34 12.21 -18.80
C LYS A 263 -13.71 11.57 -17.59
N ALA A 264 -14.55 10.79 -16.90
CA ALA A 264 -14.12 9.92 -15.81
C ALA A 264 -14.90 8.61 -15.87
N VAL A 265 -14.40 7.61 -15.15
CA VAL A 265 -15.09 6.34 -14.96
C VAL A 265 -15.18 6.12 -13.46
N ILE A 266 -16.39 5.89 -12.96
CA ILE A 266 -16.66 5.50 -11.58
C ILE A 266 -16.59 3.98 -11.51
N GLN A 267 -15.89 3.45 -10.51
CA GLN A 267 -15.85 2.04 -10.20
C GLN A 267 -16.54 1.80 -8.86
N CYS A 268 -17.66 1.08 -8.92
CA CYS A 268 -18.32 0.53 -7.74
C CYS A 268 -17.93 -0.93 -7.62
N ALA A 269 -17.56 -1.37 -6.42
CA ALA A 269 -17.14 -2.74 -6.23
C ALA A 269 -17.65 -3.33 -4.92
N SER A 270 -17.92 -4.63 -4.92
CA SER A 270 -18.40 -5.39 -3.76
C SER A 270 -17.77 -6.78 -3.70
N PHE A 271 -17.65 -7.32 -2.50
CA PHE A 271 -17.21 -8.70 -2.31
C PHE A 271 -18.17 -9.68 -2.99
N ALA A 272 -17.63 -10.66 -3.73
CA ALA A 272 -18.44 -11.57 -4.54
C ALA A 272 -17.91 -13.01 -4.57
N HIS A 273 -18.85 -13.94 -4.73
CA HIS A 273 -18.59 -15.32 -5.10
C HIS A 273 -19.09 -15.57 -6.53
N ILE A 274 -18.44 -16.49 -7.23
CA ILE A 274 -18.90 -16.94 -8.54
C ILE A 274 -19.87 -18.10 -8.31
N GLU A 275 -21.10 -17.92 -8.74
CA GLU A 275 -22.19 -18.90 -8.58
C GLU A 275 -22.56 -19.55 -9.93
N THR A 276 -22.32 -18.84 -11.03
CA THR A 276 -22.75 -19.26 -12.36
C THR A 276 -21.59 -19.38 -13.36
N TRP A 277 -21.79 -20.19 -14.39
CA TRP A 277 -20.83 -20.31 -15.50
C TRP A 277 -20.65 -19.00 -16.27
N SER A 278 -21.69 -18.18 -16.41
CA SER A 278 -21.60 -16.86 -17.05
C SER A 278 -20.67 -15.92 -16.27
N GLN A 279 -20.82 -15.83 -14.95
CA GLN A 279 -19.92 -15.05 -14.08
C GLN A 279 -18.47 -15.55 -14.20
N ARG A 280 -18.26 -16.87 -14.36
CA ARG A 280 -16.91 -17.43 -14.54
C ARG A 280 -16.21 -16.91 -15.80
N PHE A 281 -16.94 -16.68 -16.89
CA PHE A 281 -16.38 -16.08 -18.12
C PHE A 281 -16.13 -14.57 -18.01
N MET A 282 -16.71 -13.91 -17.01
CA MET A 282 -16.48 -12.50 -16.70
C MET A 282 -15.28 -12.28 -15.77
N VAL A 283 -14.56 -13.33 -15.40
CA VAL A 283 -13.39 -13.21 -14.52
C VAL A 283 -12.21 -12.59 -15.27
N ASN A 284 -11.72 -11.45 -14.77
CA ASN A 284 -10.58 -10.76 -15.33
C ASN A 284 -9.40 -10.72 -14.36
N HIS A 285 -8.32 -11.41 -14.74
CA HIS A 285 -7.06 -11.39 -14.01
C HIS A 285 -6.21 -10.16 -14.41
N ILE A 286 -6.61 -8.97 -13.96
CA ILE A 286 -6.04 -7.67 -14.38
C ILE A 286 -4.51 -7.55 -14.18
N ASN A 287 -3.95 -8.21 -13.17
CA ASN A 287 -2.53 -8.14 -12.84
C ASN A 287 -1.60 -9.05 -13.67
N TRP A 288 -2.13 -9.85 -14.60
CA TRP A 288 -1.27 -10.61 -15.52
C TRP A 288 -0.41 -9.70 -16.40
N TRP A 289 0.86 -10.05 -16.58
CA TRP A 289 1.87 -9.17 -17.19
C TRP A 289 1.56 -8.73 -18.63
N TRP A 290 0.74 -9.48 -19.37
CA TRP A 290 0.33 -9.15 -20.75
C TRP A 290 -0.98 -8.37 -20.84
N LYS A 291 -1.72 -8.21 -19.74
CA LYS A 291 -2.95 -7.42 -19.72
C LYS A 291 -2.61 -5.93 -19.75
N PRO A 292 -3.50 -5.06 -20.26
CA PRO A 292 -3.35 -3.62 -20.11
C PRO A 292 -3.27 -3.23 -18.63
N PHE A 293 -2.61 -2.11 -18.33
CA PHE A 293 -2.64 -1.52 -16.99
C PHE A 293 -4.07 -1.25 -16.55
N TYR A 294 -4.33 -1.32 -15.25
CA TYR A 294 -5.69 -1.24 -14.73
C TYR A 294 -6.39 0.07 -15.14
N TYR A 295 -5.74 1.22 -14.98
CA TYR A 295 -6.29 2.50 -15.43
C TYR A 295 -6.55 2.56 -16.95
N LYS A 296 -5.78 1.84 -17.78
CA LYS A 296 -6.06 1.74 -19.23
C LYS A 296 -7.19 0.80 -19.55
N TRP A 297 -7.38 -0.24 -18.75
CA TRP A 297 -8.54 -1.12 -18.85
C TRP A 297 -9.84 -0.38 -18.50
N VAL A 298 -9.83 0.37 -17.40
CA VAL A 298 -10.93 1.24 -16.97
C VAL A 298 -11.30 2.25 -18.07
N GLU A 299 -10.31 2.82 -18.76
CA GLU A 299 -10.51 3.85 -19.80
C GLU A 299 -11.43 3.35 -20.94
N THR A 300 -11.44 2.03 -21.18
CA THR A 300 -12.29 1.43 -22.21
C THR A 300 -13.78 1.61 -21.94
N ALA A 301 -14.21 1.87 -20.70
CA ALA A 301 -15.59 2.18 -20.38
C ALA A 301 -16.09 3.45 -21.09
N LEU A 302 -15.18 4.40 -21.37
CA LEU A 302 -15.53 5.65 -22.07
C LEU A 302 -15.99 5.43 -23.51
N SER A 303 -15.50 4.37 -24.17
CA SER A 303 -15.88 4.03 -25.55
C SER A 303 -16.88 2.87 -25.62
N ARG A 304 -16.81 1.91 -24.70
CA ARG A 304 -17.68 0.73 -24.64
C ARG A 304 -19.03 1.02 -23.97
N GLY A 305 -19.10 2.04 -23.12
CA GLY A 305 -20.20 2.22 -22.17
C GLY A 305 -19.98 1.43 -20.89
N ALA A 306 -20.98 1.45 -20.01
CA ALA A 306 -20.92 0.76 -18.73
C ALA A 306 -20.77 -0.75 -18.89
N PHE A 307 -19.95 -1.36 -18.04
CA PHE A 307 -19.76 -2.82 -18.02
C PHE A 307 -19.38 -3.29 -16.62
N GLU A 308 -19.40 -4.61 -16.43
CA GLU A 308 -19.09 -5.26 -15.16
C GLU A 308 -18.13 -6.45 -15.38
N GLU A 309 -17.37 -6.78 -14.34
CA GLU A 309 -16.49 -7.94 -14.33
C GLU A 309 -16.23 -8.47 -12.91
N TYR A 310 -15.61 -9.65 -12.82
CA TYR A 310 -15.19 -10.23 -11.55
C TYR A 310 -13.66 -10.28 -11.49
N ILE A 311 -13.06 -9.68 -10.48
CA ILE A 311 -11.62 -9.60 -10.32
C ILE A 311 -11.22 -10.44 -9.11
N PRO A 312 -10.20 -11.32 -9.20
CA PRO A 312 -9.68 -11.99 -8.01
C PRO A 312 -9.28 -10.95 -6.96
N THR A 313 -9.67 -11.14 -5.70
CA THR A 313 -9.54 -10.10 -4.66
C THR A 313 -8.11 -9.58 -4.48
N LYS A 314 -7.11 -10.47 -4.53
CA LYS A 314 -5.69 -10.08 -4.52
C LYS A 314 -5.32 -9.18 -5.70
N HIS A 315 -5.86 -9.45 -6.90
CA HIS A 315 -5.61 -8.62 -8.07
C HIS A 315 -6.27 -7.24 -7.92
N TYR A 316 -7.49 -7.18 -7.37
CA TYR A 316 -8.20 -5.92 -7.14
C TYR A 316 -7.47 -5.05 -6.11
N TYR A 317 -7.08 -5.61 -4.96
CA TYR A 317 -6.31 -4.85 -3.98
C TYR A 317 -5.03 -4.30 -4.60
N HIS A 318 -4.28 -5.09 -5.35
CA HIS A 318 -3.00 -4.65 -5.91
C HIS A 318 -3.07 -4.14 -7.36
N ARG A 319 -4.23 -3.59 -7.77
CA ARG A 319 -4.52 -3.21 -9.16
C ARG A 319 -3.57 -2.17 -9.76
N PHE A 320 -3.04 -1.27 -8.93
CA PHE A 320 -2.11 -0.21 -9.35
C PHE A 320 -0.63 -0.52 -9.12
N THR A 321 -0.30 -1.63 -8.43
CA THR A 321 1.09 -1.96 -8.12
C THR A 321 1.96 -2.09 -9.40
N ARG A 322 1.39 -2.58 -10.51
CA ARG A 322 2.11 -2.70 -11.80
C ARG A 322 2.24 -1.38 -12.55
N SER A 323 1.25 -0.49 -12.43
CA SER A 323 1.15 0.73 -13.22
C SER A 323 1.66 1.98 -12.51
N ILE A 324 1.94 1.91 -11.20
CA ILE A 324 2.33 3.07 -10.40
C ILE A 324 3.49 3.87 -11.00
N PHE A 325 4.49 3.23 -11.61
CA PHE A 325 5.61 3.94 -12.23
C PHE A 325 5.15 4.86 -13.38
N TRP A 326 4.13 4.44 -14.13
CA TRP A 326 3.55 5.20 -15.24
C TRP A 326 2.55 6.25 -14.76
N GLU A 327 1.81 5.95 -13.70
CA GLU A 327 0.87 6.91 -13.08
C GLU A 327 1.58 8.02 -12.32
N LEU A 328 2.76 7.74 -11.74
CA LEU A 328 3.59 8.73 -11.06
C LEU A 328 4.04 9.85 -12.01
N GLU A 329 4.26 9.57 -13.30
CA GLU A 329 4.58 10.61 -14.27
C GLU A 329 3.49 11.69 -14.27
N ASP A 330 2.22 11.28 -14.39
CA ASP A 330 1.08 12.19 -14.43
C ASP A 330 0.78 12.82 -13.05
N MET A 331 1.02 12.10 -11.94
CA MET A 331 0.84 12.64 -10.57
C MET A 331 1.87 13.71 -10.19
N VAL A 332 3.09 13.67 -10.73
CA VAL A 332 4.19 14.59 -10.37
C VAL A 332 4.20 15.88 -11.24
N VAL A 333 3.49 15.88 -12.38
CA VAL A 333 3.49 16.97 -13.35
C VAL A 333 2.88 18.28 -12.82
N SER A 334 2.19 18.29 -11.67
CA SER A 334 1.69 19.54 -11.06
C SER A 334 2.77 20.48 -10.50
N THR A 335 4.07 20.16 -10.66
CA THR A 335 5.20 21.02 -10.25
C THR A 335 5.97 21.65 -11.41
N ARG A 336 5.46 21.57 -12.65
CA ARG A 336 5.85 22.57 -13.65
C ARG A 336 5.25 23.91 -13.23
N LEU A 337 6.01 24.66 -12.45
CA LEU A 337 5.97 26.12 -12.52
C LEU A 337 6.13 26.46 -14.00
N ASP A 338 5.07 26.98 -14.61
CA ASP A 338 5.18 27.58 -15.93
C ASP A 338 6.33 28.60 -15.93
N PRO A 339 7.17 28.64 -16.97
CA PRO A 339 8.33 29.53 -17.06
C PRO A 339 7.97 31.02 -17.02
#